data_AF-F4YBE9-F1
#
_entry.id   AF-F4YBE9-F1
#
_cell.length_a   1.000
_cell.length_b   1.000
_cell.length_c   1.000
_cell.angle_alpha   90.00
_cell.angle_beta   90.00
_cell.angle_gamma   90.00
#
_symmetry.space_group_name_H-M   'P 1'
#
loop_
_entity.id
_entity.type
_entity.pdbx_description
1 polymer ?
#
loop_
_entity_poly.entity_id
_entity_poly.type
_entity_poly.pdbx_seq_one_letter_code
_entity_poly.pdbx_strand_id
1 'polypeptide(L)'
;SEDECRFGRVSELFVYEKFSRVPAETVEAGDICAVCGIDDIQIGETIADKSEGKPLPSIKVEEPTVKMSFSVNTSPFVGREGKYVTSRNLRDR
;
A
#
# COMPACT_ATOMS: atom_id res chain seq x y z
N SER A 1 -5.83 14.38 12.12
CA SER A 1 -6.57 15.44 11.41
C SER A 1 -7.66 14.73 10.66
N GLU A 2 -8.90 15.08 10.99
CA GLU A 2 -10.21 14.69 10.42
C GLU A 2 -10.24 13.44 9.52
N ASP A 3 -10.96 12.40 9.99
CA ASP A 3 -11.39 11.26 9.18
C ASP A 3 -12.19 11.75 7.96
N GLU A 4 -11.48 12.06 6.88
CA GLU A 4 -12.05 12.58 5.65
C GLU A 4 -12.74 11.43 4.90
N CYS A 5 -14.03 11.26 5.14
CA CYS A 5 -14.83 10.27 4.44
C CYS A 5 -15.06 10.70 2.99
N ARG A 6 -14.57 9.91 2.05
CA ARG A 6 -14.81 10.09 0.61
C ARG A 6 -15.69 8.99 0.03
N PHE A 7 -16.44 9.33 -1.01
CA PHE A 7 -17.23 8.35 -1.76
C PHE A 7 -16.42 7.77 -2.91
N GLY A 8 -16.26 6.44 -2.90
CA GLY A 8 -15.69 5.67 -4.00
C GLY A 8 -16.75 4.78 -4.65
N ARG A 9 -16.52 4.37 -5.90
CA ARG A 9 -17.36 3.39 -6.59
C ARG A 9 -16.54 2.13 -6.84
N VAL A 10 -17.02 1.01 -6.32
CA VAL A 10 -16.43 -0.30 -6.66
C VAL A 10 -16.75 -0.64 -8.11
N SER A 11 -15.72 -0.93 -8.90
CA SER A 11 -15.84 -1.32 -10.30
C SER A 11 -15.80 -2.84 -10.47
N GLU A 12 -14.87 -3.51 -9.79
CA GLU A 12 -14.67 -4.94 -9.87
C GLU A 12 -14.36 -5.50 -8.48
N LEU A 13 -14.79 -6.73 -8.24
CA LEU A 13 -14.65 -7.44 -6.99
C LEU A 13 -14.11 -8.84 -7.26
N PHE A 14 -13.20 -9.27 -6.41
CA PHE A 14 -12.54 -10.55 -6.55
C PHE A 14 -12.27 -11.17 -5.19
N VAL A 15 -12.39 -12.49 -5.12
CA VAL A 15 -12.09 -13.28 -3.92
C VAL A 15 -10.82 -14.08 -4.14
N TYR A 16 -10.03 -14.24 -3.09
CA TYR A 16 -8.88 -15.13 -3.11
C TYR A 16 -9.31 -16.56 -2.78
N GLU A 17 -9.26 -17.43 -3.80
CA GLU A 17 -9.39 -18.86 -3.63
C GLU A 17 -8.02 -19.52 -3.75
N LYS A 18 -7.50 -20.01 -2.62
CA LYS A 18 -6.15 -20.61 -2.52
C LYS A 18 -5.06 -19.64 -2.96
N PHE A 19 -4.51 -19.83 -4.17
CA PHE A 19 -3.44 -19.03 -4.76
C PHE A 19 -3.91 -18.25 -6.00
N SER A 20 -5.21 -18.26 -6.28
CA SER A 20 -5.79 -17.63 -7.44
C SER A 20 -6.86 -16.62 -7.03
N ARG A 21 -6.96 -15.55 -7.81
CA ARG A 21 -7.97 -14.50 -7.66
C ARG A 21 -9.09 -14.80 -8.64
N VAL A 22 -10.31 -14.97 -8.14
CA VAL A 22 -11.50 -15.23 -8.96
C VAL A 22 -12.46 -14.04 -8.89
N PRO A 23 -13.08 -13.62 -10.02
CA PRO A 23 -14.09 -12.57 -9.99
C PRO A 23 -15.32 -13.04 -9.20
N ALA A 24 -15.88 -12.16 -8.37
CA ALA A 24 -17.02 -12.46 -7.52
C ALA A 24 -18.02 -11.30 -7.54
N GLU A 25 -19.31 -11.61 -7.41
CA GLU A 25 -20.37 -10.58 -7.34
C GLU A 25 -20.61 -10.11 -5.90
N THR A 26 -20.41 -10.98 -4.92
CA THR A 26 -20.60 -10.69 -3.50
C THR A 26 -19.48 -11.29 -2.66
N VAL A 27 -19.20 -10.68 -1.51
CA VAL A 27 -18.25 -11.16 -0.49
C VAL A 27 -18.89 -11.07 0.87
N GLU A 28 -18.53 -11.99 1.76
CA GLU A 28 -19.06 -12.04 3.11
C GLU A 28 -18.00 -11.64 4.15
N ALA A 29 -18.46 -11.40 5.37
CA ALA A 29 -17.58 -11.07 6.47
C ALA A 29 -16.65 -12.26 6.78
N GLY A 30 -15.34 -12.03 6.73
CA GLY A 30 -14.32 -13.05 6.92
C GLY A 30 -13.57 -13.43 5.64
N ASP A 31 -14.08 -13.03 4.47
CA ASP A 31 -13.41 -13.27 3.20
C ASP A 31 -12.23 -12.30 2.99
N ILE A 32 -11.18 -12.83 2.36
CA ILE A 32 -10.09 -12.01 1.82
C ILE A 32 -10.42 -11.72 0.36
N CYS A 33 -10.72 -10.45 0.08
CA CYS A 33 -11.08 -9.98 -1.24
C CYS A 33 -10.19 -8.82 -1.68
N ALA A 34 -10.18 -8.56 -2.99
CA ALA A 34 -9.54 -7.40 -3.57
C ALA A 34 -10.55 -6.62 -4.40
N VAL A 35 -10.66 -5.33 -4.07
CA VAL A 35 -11.63 -4.38 -4.62
C VAL A 35 -10.90 -3.43 -5.56
N CYS A 36 -11.50 -3.12 -6.70
CA CYS A 36 -10.99 -2.17 -7.67
C CYS A 36 -11.99 -1.01 -7.88
N GLY A 37 -11.49 0.15 -8.34
CA GLY A 37 -12.31 1.33 -8.66
C GLY A 37 -12.34 2.42 -7.59
N ILE A 38 -11.66 2.22 -6.47
CA ILE A 38 -11.46 3.25 -5.44
C ILE A 38 -10.03 3.75 -5.56
N ASP A 39 -9.86 4.99 -6.00
CA ASP A 39 -8.55 5.61 -6.16
C ASP A 39 -7.95 6.00 -4.80
N ASP A 40 -6.62 6.03 -4.74
CA ASP A 40 -5.82 6.57 -3.63
C ASP A 40 -6.14 5.96 -2.24
N ILE A 41 -6.46 4.66 -2.19
CA ILE A 41 -6.67 3.95 -0.92
C ILE A 41 -5.33 3.57 -0.29
N GLN A 42 -5.13 3.93 0.97
CA GLN A 42 -3.90 3.68 1.70
C GLN A 42 -4.05 2.51 2.69
N ILE A 43 -2.93 1.89 3.06
CA ILE A 43 -2.93 0.79 4.04
C ILE A 43 -3.40 1.34 5.39
N GLY A 44 -4.41 0.71 5.97
CA GLY A 44 -5.00 1.11 7.25
C GLY A 44 -6.27 1.95 7.13
N GLU A 45 -6.71 2.29 5.91
CA GLU A 45 -8.02 2.89 5.66
C GLU A 45 -9.14 1.85 5.70
N THR A 46 -10.36 2.29 6.01
CA THR A 46 -11.55 1.43 6.08
C THR A 46 -12.58 1.85 5.04
N ILE A 47 -13.00 0.93 4.18
CA ILE A 47 -14.17 1.09 3.32
C ILE A 47 -15.39 0.71 4.16
N ALA A 48 -16.31 1.64 4.36
CA ALA A 48 -17.52 1.42 5.14
C ALA A 48 -18.76 1.84 4.34
N ASP A 49 -19.93 1.47 4.84
CA ASP A 49 -21.21 1.85 4.21
C ASP A 49 -21.38 3.39 4.17
N LYS A 50 -22.03 3.88 3.11
CA LYS A 50 -22.25 5.32 2.88
C LYS A 50 -23.17 5.96 3.93
N SER A 51 -24.10 5.22 4.52
CA SER A 51 -25.14 5.75 5.41
C SER A 51 -24.79 5.59 6.88
N GLU A 52 -24.33 4.41 7.29
CA GLU A 52 -24.07 4.08 8.71
C GLU A 52 -22.67 3.49 8.95
N GLY A 53 -21.80 3.52 7.95
CA GLY A 53 -20.45 2.97 8.04
C GLY A 53 -19.62 3.66 9.13
N LYS A 54 -19.11 2.87 10.08
CA LYS A 54 -18.14 3.35 11.06
C LYS A 54 -16.73 2.96 10.60
N PRO A 55 -15.78 3.91 10.49
CA PRO A 55 -14.39 3.56 10.20
C PRO A 55 -13.83 2.69 11.32
N LEU A 56 -13.00 1.71 10.97
CA LEU A 56 -12.28 0.93 11.96
C LEU A 56 -11.12 1.76 12.52
N PRO A 57 -10.67 1.46 13.75
CA PRO A 57 -9.49 2.11 14.31
C PRO A 57 -8.30 1.97 13.37
N SER A 58 -7.61 3.07 13.12
CA SER A 58 -6.43 3.07 12.26
C SER A 58 -5.34 2.15 12.80
N ILE A 59 -4.69 1.42 11.89
CA ILE A 59 -3.59 0.54 12.24
C ILE A 59 -2.39 1.42 12.62
N LYS A 60 -1.94 1.32 13.87
CA LYS A 60 -0.76 2.04 14.33
C LYS A 60 0.49 1.35 13.79
N VAL A 61 1.08 1.92 12.74
CA VAL A 61 2.40 1.50 12.25
C VAL A 61 3.45 1.89 13.29
N GLU A 62 4.20 0.92 13.81
CA GLU A 62 5.31 1.18 14.72
C GLU A 62 6.45 1.86 13.96
N GLU A 63 7.14 2.79 14.63
CA GLU A 63 8.28 3.47 14.03
C GLU A 63 9.39 2.46 13.72
N PRO A 64 10.11 2.64 12.59
CA PRO A 64 11.16 1.71 12.20
C PRO A 64 12.24 1.63 13.30
N THR A 65 12.47 0.43 13.81
CA THR A 65 13.44 0.15 14.87
C THR A 65 14.88 0.37 14.39
N VAL A 66 15.11 0.35 13.08
CA VAL A 66 16.43 0.51 12.46
C VAL A 66 16.42 1.68 11.50
N LYS A 67 17.33 2.64 11.72
CA LYS A 67 17.62 3.72 10.78
C LYS A 67 18.89 3.38 10.01
N MET A 68 18.77 3.20 8.69
CA MET A 68 19.90 3.03 7.79
C MET A 68 20.06 4.27 6.92
N SER A 69 21.23 4.88 6.94
CA SER A 69 21.55 6.03 6.08
C SER A 69 22.19 5.52 4.79
N PHE A 70 21.51 5.73 3.67
CA PHE A 70 22.06 5.45 2.36
C PHE A 70 22.75 6.71 1.81
N SER A 71 24.04 6.58 1.45
CA SER A 71 24.82 7.65 0.85
C SER A 71 25.49 7.16 -0.43
N VAL A 72 25.68 8.06 -1.39
CA VAL A 72 26.47 7.76 -2.59
C VAL A 72 27.95 7.61 -2.24
N ASN A 73 28.63 6.67 -2.88
CA ASN A 73 30.05 6.45 -2.66
C ASN A 73 30.88 7.56 -3.34
N THR A 74 31.51 8.44 -2.55
CA THR A 74 32.36 9.54 -3.02
C THR A 74 33.86 9.24 -2.95
N SER A 75 34.23 7.98 -2.70
CA SER A 75 35.63 7.56 -2.59
C SER A 75 36.28 7.33 -3.98
N PRO A 76 37.63 7.35 -4.08
CA PRO A 76 38.37 7.11 -5.33
C PRO A 76 38.14 5.73 -5.97
N PHE A 77 37.41 4.84 -5.30
CA PHE A 77 36.97 3.54 -5.82
C PHE A 77 35.61 3.56 -6.53
N VAL A 78 34.99 4.74 -6.69
CA VAL A 78 33.71 4.91 -7.39
C VAL A 78 33.77 4.31 -8.80
N GLY A 79 32.81 3.44 -9.14
CA GLY A 79 32.69 2.81 -10.46
C GLY A 79 33.54 1.55 -10.70
N ARG A 80 34.27 1.03 -9.68
CA ARG A 80 35.00 -0.25 -9.81
C ARG A 80 34.13 -1.48 -9.55
N GLU A 81 33.10 -1.36 -8.69
CA GLU A 81 32.05 -2.37 -8.52
C GLU A 81 30.69 -1.66 -8.34
N GLY A 82 29.65 -2.19 -8.99
CA GLY A 82 28.30 -1.64 -8.99
C GLY A 82 27.98 -0.72 -10.19
N LYS A 83 26.97 -1.09 -10.98
CA LYS A 83 26.59 -0.42 -12.24
C LYS A 83 25.79 0.88 -12.03
N TYR A 84 25.34 1.16 -10.80
CA TYR A 84 24.41 2.25 -10.48
C TYR A 84 24.84 2.99 -9.20
N VAL A 85 25.88 3.81 -9.29
CA VAL A 85 26.49 4.53 -8.15
C VAL A 85 26.11 6.01 -8.04
N THR A 86 25.22 6.50 -8.91
CA THR A 86 24.79 7.91 -8.93
C THR A 86 23.59 8.14 -8.02
N SER A 87 23.49 9.33 -7.44
CA SER A 87 22.42 9.75 -6.52
C SER A 87 21.02 9.59 -7.12
N ARG A 88 20.89 9.75 -8.43
CA ARG A 88 19.64 9.58 -9.16
C ARG A 88 19.13 8.14 -9.10
N ASN A 89 20.01 7.15 -9.18
CA ASN A 89 19.64 5.74 -9.12
C ASN A 89 19.31 5.25 -7.69
N LEU A 90 19.81 5.96 -6.67
CA LEU A 90 19.58 5.64 -5.26
C LEU A 90 18.23 6.19 -4.74
N ARG A 91 17.69 7.23 -5.38
CA ARG A 91 16.43 7.87 -5.01
C ARG A 91 15.20 7.23 -5.67
N ASP A 92 15.39 6.57 -6.81
CA ASP A 92 14.34 5.87 -7.56
C ASP A 92 14.08 4.43 -7.04
N ARG A 93 14.83 3.97 -6.02
CA ARG A 93 14.70 2.66 -5.37
C ARG A 93 14.37 2.82 -3.90
#